data_AF-A0A6L9SQA3-F1
#
_entry.id   AF-A0A6L9SQA3-F1
#
_cell.length_a   1.000
_cell.length_b   1.000
_cell.length_c   1.000
_cell.angle_alpha   90.00
_cell.angle_beta   90.00
_cell.angle_gamma   90.00
#
_symmetry.space_group_name_H-M   'P 1'
#
loop_
_entity.id
_entity.type
_entity.pdbx_description
1 polymer ?
#
loop_
_entity_poly.entity_id
_entity_poly.type
_entity_poly.pdbx_seq_one_letter_code
_entity_poly.pdbx_strand_id
1 'polypeptide(L)'
;MFAAQPNPTPGFAPSADPLPSLAQVMSGGIPSAIGKDDPIGTTASGIVKSIDAQQQHDIDTGAPKFFDNGQPMMQIVVHIATEQHDPMIPGDDGVRAVYVKGKNIGALRNASRRVARDMPHVGDRFTVTYSANGEAKKRGWNPPKLYSYELQPNAAQLADVMQEPAPAPQQPAAFQQPAQPVQPQQPVFTPAQPPVNEQQIRQLAATGRSASEIAGFLGLSVAQVESALEPES
;
A
#
# COMPACT_ATOMS: atom_id res chain seq x y z
N MET A 1 -8.35 47.71 -7.45
CA MET A 1 -7.40 46.80 -8.12
C MET A 1 -6.92 45.81 -7.06
N PHE A 2 -7.49 44.61 -7.04
CA PHE A 2 -7.16 43.58 -6.04
C PHE A 2 -6.18 42.59 -6.66
N ALA A 3 -4.95 42.55 -6.16
CA ALA A 3 -3.96 41.58 -6.55
C ALA A 3 -4.31 40.22 -5.93
N ALA A 4 -4.64 39.24 -6.77
CA ALA A 4 -4.81 37.85 -6.35
C ALA A 4 -3.44 37.23 -6.09
N GLN A 5 -3.23 36.70 -4.87
CA GLN A 5 -2.07 35.88 -4.56
C GLN A 5 -2.22 34.49 -5.22
N PRO A 6 -1.13 33.89 -5.75
CA PRO A 6 -1.19 32.54 -6.28
C PRO A 6 -1.30 31.51 -5.15
N ASN A 7 -2.24 30.59 -5.32
CA ASN A 7 -2.46 29.43 -4.47
C ASN A 7 -1.21 28.53 -4.46
N PRO A 8 -0.79 27.95 -3.32
CA PRO A 8 0.30 26.98 -3.29
C PRO A 8 -0.12 25.69 -4.01
N THR A 9 0.69 25.27 -4.98
CA THR A 9 0.63 23.97 -5.65
C THR A 9 0.63 22.83 -4.63
N PRO A 10 -0.25 21.81 -4.75
CA PRO A 10 -0.14 20.61 -3.93
C PRO A 10 1.17 19.90 -4.23
N GLY A 11 2.00 19.71 -3.21
CA GLY A 11 3.23 18.94 -3.31
C GLY A 11 2.92 17.49 -3.71
N PHE A 12 3.64 16.99 -4.70
CA PHE A 12 3.72 15.55 -4.97
C PHE A 12 4.40 14.90 -3.77
N ALA A 13 3.62 14.18 -2.94
CA ALA A 13 4.21 13.21 -2.03
C ALA A 13 4.94 12.16 -2.90
N PRO A 14 6.23 11.87 -2.68
CA PRO A 14 6.89 10.79 -3.38
C PRO A 14 6.26 9.48 -2.90
N SER A 15 5.45 8.85 -3.75
CA SER A 15 5.07 7.45 -3.58
C SER A 15 6.37 6.65 -3.42
N ALA A 16 6.51 5.92 -2.31
CA ALA A 16 7.69 5.12 -1.99
C ALA A 16 7.79 3.83 -2.84
N ASP A 17 7.19 3.84 -4.03
CA ASP A 17 7.31 2.75 -4.99
C ASP A 17 8.60 2.96 -5.80
N PRO A 18 9.53 2.00 -5.81
CA PRO A 18 10.73 2.12 -6.62
C PRO A 18 10.31 2.24 -8.09
N LEU A 19 10.85 3.25 -8.77
CA LEU A 19 10.67 3.41 -10.21
C LEU A 19 11.12 2.13 -10.93
N PRO A 20 10.45 1.71 -12.00
CA PRO A 20 10.86 0.54 -12.76
C PRO A 20 12.31 0.71 -13.25
N SER A 21 13.10 -0.36 -13.16
CA SER A 21 14.49 -0.32 -13.61
C SER A 21 14.57 -0.06 -15.12
N LEU A 22 15.69 0.51 -15.59
CA LEU A 22 15.91 0.71 -17.04
C LEU A 22 15.77 -0.61 -17.82
N ALA A 23 16.19 -1.71 -17.22
CA ALA A 23 16.07 -3.03 -17.84
C ALA A 23 14.60 -3.47 -17.93
N GLN A 24 13.78 -3.25 -16.89
CA GLN A 24 12.33 -3.50 -16.87
C GLN A 24 11.60 -2.70 -17.97
N VAL A 25 12.04 -1.45 -18.17
CA VAL A 25 11.49 -0.56 -19.21
C VAL A 25 11.86 -1.07 -20.59
N MET A 26 13.10 -1.51 -20.79
CA MET A 26 13.60 -2.00 -22.07
C MET A 26 13.12 -3.43 -22.40
N SER A 27 12.76 -4.24 -21.41
CA SER A 27 12.30 -5.63 -21.57
C SER A 27 10.81 -5.78 -21.87
N GLY A 28 10.04 -4.68 -21.88
CA GLY A 28 8.60 -4.71 -22.18
C GLY A 28 7.69 -4.85 -20.96
N GLY A 29 8.16 -4.47 -19.76
CA GLY A 29 7.34 -4.38 -18.55
C GLY A 29 7.52 -5.54 -17.57
N ILE A 30 6.66 -5.57 -16.54
CA ILE A 30 6.72 -6.55 -15.45
C ILE A 30 6.22 -7.91 -15.94
N PRO A 31 6.98 -9.02 -15.75
CA PRO A 31 6.57 -10.35 -16.15
C PRO A 31 5.24 -10.78 -15.51
N SER A 32 4.40 -11.52 -16.24
CA SER A 32 3.14 -12.05 -15.71
C SER A 32 3.41 -13.14 -14.66
N ALA A 33 2.62 -13.15 -13.58
CA ALA A 33 2.71 -14.20 -12.55
C ALA A 33 2.21 -15.56 -13.04
N ILE A 34 1.27 -15.57 -14.00
CA ILE A 34 0.80 -16.76 -14.69
C ILE A 34 0.96 -16.51 -16.19
N GLY A 35 1.79 -17.32 -16.83
CA GLY A 35 2.09 -17.27 -18.25
C GLY A 35 0.92 -17.68 -19.14
N LYS A 36 1.08 -17.41 -20.45
CA LYS A 36 0.11 -17.79 -21.48
C LYS A 36 -0.08 -19.31 -21.57
N ASP A 37 1.02 -20.06 -21.47
CA ASP A 37 1.04 -21.51 -21.69
C ASP A 37 1.01 -22.32 -20.38
N ASP A 38 0.92 -21.65 -19.23
CA ASP A 38 0.82 -22.31 -17.94
C ASP A 38 -0.44 -23.18 -17.84
N PRO A 39 -0.31 -24.43 -17.33
CA PRO A 39 -1.43 -25.34 -17.17
C PRO A 39 -2.39 -24.92 -16.05
N ILE A 40 -3.62 -25.45 -16.11
CA ILE A 40 -4.58 -25.31 -15.00
C ILE A 40 -3.95 -25.91 -13.73
N GLY A 41 -4.08 -25.21 -12.62
CA GLY A 41 -3.46 -25.53 -11.33
C GLY A 41 -2.23 -24.68 -11.01
N THR A 42 -1.61 -24.02 -12.00
CA THR A 42 -0.48 -23.13 -11.75
C THR A 42 -0.85 -22.05 -10.75
N THR A 43 0.02 -21.87 -9.75
CA THR A 43 -0.19 -20.94 -8.64
C THR A 43 1.02 -20.02 -8.52
N ALA A 44 0.76 -18.75 -8.23
CA ALA A 44 1.77 -17.76 -7.87
C ALA A 44 1.33 -17.05 -6.58
N SER A 45 2.27 -16.81 -5.69
CA SER A 45 2.04 -16.12 -4.41
C SER A 45 3.14 -15.12 -4.15
N GLY A 46 2.77 -13.98 -3.55
CA GLY A 46 3.72 -12.93 -3.22
C GLY A 46 3.10 -11.85 -2.33
N ILE A 47 3.90 -10.86 -1.98
CA ILE A 47 3.46 -9.68 -1.22
C ILE A 47 3.05 -8.59 -2.20
N VAL A 48 1.85 -8.04 -2.04
CA VAL A 48 1.36 -6.93 -2.87
C VAL A 48 2.27 -5.72 -2.74
N LYS A 49 2.79 -5.23 -3.86
CA LYS A 49 3.63 -4.03 -3.98
C LYS A 49 2.82 -2.83 -4.45
N SER A 50 2.03 -3.00 -5.52
CA SER A 50 1.12 -1.97 -6.02
C SER A 50 -0.14 -2.59 -6.61
N ILE A 51 -1.19 -1.78 -6.71
CA ILE A 51 -2.46 -2.14 -7.34
C ILE A 51 -2.90 -0.97 -8.21
N ASP A 52 -3.09 -1.24 -9.48
CA ASP A 52 -3.35 -0.21 -10.48
C ASP A 52 -4.59 -0.56 -11.31
N ALA A 53 -5.41 0.43 -11.62
CA ALA A 53 -6.47 0.30 -12.61
C ALA A 53 -5.95 0.79 -13.97
N GLN A 54 -5.86 -0.11 -14.94
CA GLN A 54 -5.31 0.20 -16.27
C GLN A 54 -6.30 -0.15 -17.37
N GLN A 55 -6.23 0.56 -18.49
CA GLN A 55 -6.95 0.14 -19.69
C GLN A 55 -6.29 -1.12 -20.28
N GLN A 56 -7.11 -2.06 -20.73
CA GLN A 56 -6.66 -3.23 -21.46
C GLN A 56 -6.13 -2.82 -22.82
N HIS A 57 -5.05 -3.46 -23.25
CA HIS A 57 -4.50 -3.33 -24.58
C HIS A 57 -4.59 -4.67 -25.31
N ASP A 58 -4.66 -4.59 -26.63
CA ASP A 58 -4.55 -5.75 -27.48
C ASP A 58 -3.11 -6.28 -27.46
N ILE A 59 -2.95 -7.60 -27.30
CA ILE A 59 -1.63 -8.19 -27.06
C ILE A 59 -0.76 -8.19 -28.32
N ASP A 60 -1.37 -8.24 -29.50
CA ASP A 60 -0.66 -8.32 -30.78
C ASP A 60 -0.36 -6.91 -31.32
N THR A 61 -1.32 -5.99 -31.16
CA THR A 61 -1.22 -4.64 -31.75
C THR A 61 -0.85 -3.54 -30.76
N GLY A 62 -0.94 -3.80 -29.45
CA GLY A 62 -0.72 -2.78 -28.42
C GLY A 62 -1.80 -1.70 -28.36
N ALA A 63 -2.88 -1.79 -29.15
CA ALA A 63 -3.93 -0.77 -29.20
C ALA A 63 -4.84 -0.82 -27.95
N PRO A 64 -5.30 0.32 -27.43
CA PRO A 64 -6.24 0.37 -26.31
C PRO A 64 -7.59 -0.27 -26.68
N LYS A 65 -8.16 -1.05 -25.77
CA LYS A 65 -9.43 -1.77 -25.98
C LYS A 65 -10.61 -0.97 -25.44
N PHE A 66 -11.68 -0.95 -26.23
CA PHE A 66 -12.96 -0.31 -25.90
C PHE A 66 -14.09 -1.31 -26.04
N PHE A 67 -15.11 -1.20 -25.20
CA PHE A 67 -16.39 -1.85 -25.39
C PHE A 67 -17.11 -1.28 -26.61
N ASP A 68 -18.13 -1.98 -27.12
CA ASP A 68 -18.91 -1.55 -28.30
C ASP A 68 -19.61 -0.19 -28.09
N ASN A 69 -19.82 0.21 -26.83
CA ASN A 69 -20.36 1.51 -26.45
C ASN A 69 -19.30 2.64 -26.36
N GLY A 70 -18.06 2.37 -26.73
CA GLY A 70 -16.94 3.33 -26.69
C GLY A 70 -16.27 3.51 -25.32
N GLN A 71 -16.71 2.82 -24.27
CA GLN A 71 -16.07 2.92 -22.95
C GLN A 71 -14.77 2.10 -22.90
N PRO A 72 -13.72 2.57 -22.21
CA PRO A 72 -12.46 1.82 -22.08
C PRO A 72 -12.69 0.52 -21.32
N MET A 73 -12.11 -0.58 -21.82
CA MET A 73 -12.11 -1.84 -21.09
C MET A 73 -11.03 -1.79 -20.01
N MET A 74 -11.43 -1.66 -18.74
CA MET A 74 -10.47 -1.63 -17.62
C MET A 74 -10.04 -3.02 -17.17
N GLN A 75 -8.87 -3.10 -16.54
CA GLN A 75 -8.33 -4.24 -15.80
C GLN A 75 -7.65 -3.75 -14.52
N ILE A 76 -7.58 -4.61 -13.52
CA ILE A 76 -6.77 -4.39 -12.32
C ILE A 76 -5.44 -5.10 -12.52
N VAL A 77 -4.34 -4.43 -12.23
CA VAL A 77 -2.99 -4.99 -12.26
C VAL A 77 -2.47 -5.00 -10.84
N VAL A 78 -2.20 -6.18 -10.30
CA VAL A 78 -1.63 -6.35 -8.96
C VAL A 78 -0.17 -6.75 -9.15
N HIS A 79 0.77 -5.93 -8.71
CA HIS A 79 2.18 -6.30 -8.66
C HIS A 79 2.45 -7.01 -7.34
N ILE A 80 2.96 -8.24 -7.42
CA ILE A 80 3.36 -9.04 -6.27
C ILE A 80 4.86 -9.29 -6.28
N ALA A 81 5.52 -9.03 -5.16
CA ALA A 81 6.89 -9.47 -4.92
C ALA A 81 6.88 -10.97 -4.61
N THR A 82 7.47 -11.76 -5.51
CA THR A 82 7.60 -13.22 -5.39
C THR A 82 9.04 -13.59 -5.12
N GLU A 83 9.29 -14.85 -4.79
CA GLU A 83 10.65 -15.40 -4.69
C GLU A 83 11.18 -15.91 -6.05
N GLN A 84 10.38 -15.79 -7.12
CA GLN A 84 10.74 -16.28 -8.45
C GLN A 84 11.53 -15.22 -9.21
N HIS A 85 12.75 -15.55 -9.61
CA HIS A 85 13.58 -14.71 -10.49
C HIS A 85 13.91 -15.46 -11.78
N ASP A 86 13.74 -14.83 -12.93
CA ASP A 86 14.15 -15.34 -14.22
C ASP A 86 15.54 -14.75 -14.57
N PRO A 87 16.63 -15.55 -14.52
CA PRO A 87 17.97 -15.06 -14.83
C PRO A 87 18.15 -14.67 -16.30
N MET A 88 17.23 -15.05 -17.19
CA MET A 88 17.25 -14.64 -18.60
C MET A 88 16.69 -13.23 -18.82
N ILE A 89 16.03 -12.64 -17.82
CA ILE A 89 15.51 -11.27 -17.86
C ILE A 89 16.47 -10.38 -17.05
N PRO A 90 17.31 -9.55 -17.70
CA PRO A 90 18.19 -8.65 -16.98
C PRO A 90 17.38 -7.71 -16.07
N GLY A 91 17.76 -7.64 -14.80
CA GLY A 91 17.10 -6.75 -13.83
C GLY A 91 15.76 -7.27 -13.29
N ASP A 92 15.44 -8.55 -13.47
CA ASP A 92 14.27 -9.17 -12.84
C ASP A 92 14.40 -9.19 -11.30
N ASP A 93 13.62 -8.32 -10.68
CA ASP A 93 13.56 -8.11 -9.23
C ASP A 93 12.62 -9.09 -8.50
N GLY A 94 12.06 -10.06 -9.23
CA GLY A 94 11.12 -11.04 -8.70
C GLY A 94 9.70 -10.53 -8.55
N VAL A 95 9.41 -9.30 -9.02
CA VAL A 95 8.05 -8.78 -9.09
C VAL A 95 7.33 -9.39 -10.28
N ARG A 96 6.08 -9.79 -10.05
CA ARG A 96 5.20 -10.35 -11.07
C ARG A 96 3.88 -9.58 -11.11
N ALA A 97 3.34 -9.42 -12.30
CA ALA A 97 2.04 -8.79 -12.53
C ALA A 97 0.92 -9.83 -12.59
N VAL A 98 -0.15 -9.61 -11.82
CA VAL A 98 -1.41 -10.36 -11.93
C VAL A 98 -2.46 -9.47 -12.57
N TYR A 99 -2.88 -9.83 -13.78
CA TYR A 99 -3.88 -9.10 -14.56
C TYR A 99 -5.28 -9.65 -14.30
N VAL A 100 -6.11 -8.86 -13.60
CA VAL A 100 -7.47 -9.23 -13.21
C VAL A 100 -8.48 -8.48 -14.07
N LYS A 101 -9.20 -9.21 -14.94
CA LYS A 101 -10.17 -8.65 -15.89
C LYS A 101 -11.45 -9.47 -16.00
N GLY A 102 -12.54 -8.83 -16.44
CA GLY A 102 -13.82 -9.51 -16.71
C GLY A 102 -14.34 -10.30 -15.50
N LYS A 103 -14.69 -11.58 -15.70
CA LYS A 103 -15.22 -12.46 -14.64
C LYS A 103 -14.29 -12.56 -13.42
N ASN A 104 -12.98 -12.43 -13.62
CA ASN A 104 -12.00 -12.54 -12.55
C ASN A 104 -12.04 -11.36 -11.56
N ILE A 105 -12.57 -10.20 -11.94
CA ILE A 105 -12.79 -9.07 -11.00
C ILE A 105 -13.80 -9.47 -9.92
N GLY A 106 -14.85 -10.22 -10.29
CA GLY A 106 -15.82 -10.75 -9.33
C GLY A 106 -15.18 -11.77 -8.38
N ALA A 107 -14.33 -12.64 -8.90
CA ALA A 107 -13.59 -13.60 -8.07
C ALA A 107 -12.64 -12.90 -7.08
N LEU A 108 -11.92 -11.87 -7.51
CA LEU A 108 -11.05 -11.07 -6.64
C LEU A 108 -11.84 -10.35 -5.53
N ARG A 109 -12.98 -9.74 -5.89
CA ARG A 109 -13.88 -9.09 -4.93
C ARG A 109 -14.41 -10.10 -3.90
N ASN A 110 -14.78 -11.30 -4.34
CA ASN A 110 -15.23 -12.35 -3.43
C ASN A 110 -14.11 -12.80 -2.48
N ALA A 111 -12.87 -12.94 -2.96
CA ALA A 111 -11.73 -13.24 -2.11
C ALA A 111 -11.46 -12.14 -1.07
N SER A 112 -11.54 -10.87 -1.49
CA SER A 112 -11.33 -9.72 -0.59
C SER A 112 -12.37 -9.68 0.54
N ARG A 113 -13.65 -9.94 0.20
CA ARG A 113 -14.73 -9.99 1.19
C ARG A 113 -14.56 -11.11 2.22
N ARG A 114 -13.95 -12.24 1.86
CA ARG A 114 -13.68 -13.35 2.80
C ARG A 114 -12.75 -12.95 3.94
N VAL A 115 -11.94 -11.91 3.72
CA VAL A 115 -11.03 -11.33 4.72
C VAL A 115 -11.49 -9.93 5.17
N ALA A 116 -12.78 -9.64 5.02
CA ALA A 116 -13.40 -8.37 5.42
C ALA A 116 -12.74 -7.12 4.80
N ARG A 117 -12.29 -7.22 3.54
CA ARG A 117 -11.73 -6.11 2.76
C ARG A 117 -12.55 -5.87 1.49
N ASP A 118 -12.51 -4.65 0.98
CA ASP A 118 -13.08 -4.31 -0.31
C ASP A 118 -12.19 -4.75 -1.49
N MET A 119 -10.88 -4.69 -1.30
CA MET A 119 -9.85 -5.05 -2.28
C MET A 119 -8.55 -5.49 -1.57
N PRO A 120 -7.58 -6.10 -2.28
CA PRO A 120 -6.23 -6.31 -1.76
C PRO A 120 -5.59 -4.97 -1.37
N HIS A 121 -4.67 -4.98 -0.39
CA HIS A 121 -3.87 -3.80 -0.03
C HIS A 121 -2.38 -4.09 -0.17
N VAL A 122 -1.58 -3.04 -0.33
CA VAL A 122 -0.12 -3.13 -0.34
C VAL A 122 0.38 -3.76 0.96
N GLY A 123 1.22 -4.78 0.86
CA GLY A 123 1.71 -5.55 2.01
C GLY A 123 0.90 -6.81 2.32
N ASP A 124 -0.29 -6.98 1.76
CA ASP A 124 -1.03 -8.24 1.88
C ASP A 124 -0.29 -9.37 1.16
N ARG A 125 -0.43 -10.59 1.67
CA ARG A 125 -0.05 -11.78 0.90
C ARG A 125 -1.19 -12.13 -0.05
N PHE A 126 -0.87 -12.18 -1.34
CA PHE A 126 -1.81 -12.44 -2.41
C PHE A 126 -1.39 -13.68 -3.19
N THR A 127 -2.31 -14.63 -3.30
CA THR A 127 -2.12 -15.86 -4.05
C THR A 127 -3.14 -15.93 -5.18
N VAL A 128 -2.67 -16.23 -6.39
CA VAL A 128 -3.49 -16.47 -7.58
C VAL A 128 -3.29 -17.89 -8.07
N THR A 129 -4.37 -18.58 -8.37
CA THR A 129 -4.34 -19.93 -8.97
C THR A 129 -5.16 -19.95 -10.24
N TYR A 130 -4.60 -20.44 -11.34
CA TYR A 130 -5.33 -20.69 -12.59
C TYR A 130 -6.25 -21.91 -12.39
N SER A 131 -7.53 -21.67 -12.14
CA SER A 131 -8.44 -22.69 -11.62
C SER A 131 -9.20 -23.43 -12.71
N ALA A 132 -9.56 -22.77 -13.81
CA ALA A 132 -10.30 -23.39 -14.90
C ALA A 132 -10.27 -22.54 -16.19
N ASN A 133 -10.70 -23.14 -17.30
CA ASN A 133 -11.08 -22.41 -18.49
C ASN A 133 -12.55 -22.00 -18.44
N GLY A 134 -12.84 -20.77 -18.86
CA GLY A 134 -14.20 -20.33 -19.12
C GLY A 134 -14.69 -20.77 -20.51
N GLU A 135 -15.87 -20.29 -20.88
CA GLU A 135 -16.43 -20.55 -22.20
C GLU A 135 -15.77 -19.69 -23.27
N ALA A 136 -15.35 -20.31 -24.38
CA ALA A 136 -14.90 -19.60 -25.56
C ALA A 136 -16.08 -18.84 -26.18
N LYS A 137 -15.93 -17.52 -26.33
CA LYS A 137 -17.02 -16.67 -26.87
C LYS A 137 -17.33 -16.93 -28.35
N LYS A 138 -16.39 -17.50 -29.09
CA LYS A 138 -16.51 -17.83 -30.52
C LYS A 138 -15.77 -19.14 -30.81
N ARG A 139 -16.24 -19.89 -31.80
CA ARG A 139 -15.55 -21.09 -32.26
C ARG A 139 -14.15 -20.73 -32.78
N GLY A 140 -13.12 -21.43 -32.29
CA GLY A 140 -11.71 -21.16 -32.62
C GLY A 140 -11.03 -20.10 -31.74
N TRP A 141 -11.73 -19.48 -30.79
CA TRP A 141 -11.10 -18.59 -29.81
C TRP A 141 -10.63 -19.36 -28.59
N ASN A 142 -9.49 -18.97 -28.02
CA ASN A 142 -9.02 -19.54 -26.77
C ASN A 142 -10.01 -19.19 -25.64
N PRO A 143 -10.43 -20.18 -24.83
CA PRO A 143 -11.25 -19.90 -23.67
C PRO A 143 -10.49 -18.97 -22.70
N PRO A 144 -11.20 -18.05 -22.03
CA PRO A 144 -10.55 -17.17 -21.05
C PRO A 144 -10.11 -17.97 -19.82
N LYS A 145 -8.89 -17.70 -19.34
CA LYS A 145 -8.42 -18.24 -18.05
C LYS A 145 -9.25 -17.68 -16.90
N LEU A 146 -9.74 -18.56 -16.03
CA LEU A 146 -10.41 -18.22 -14.78
C LEU A 146 -9.46 -18.47 -13.62
N TYR A 147 -9.49 -17.57 -12.64
CA TYR A 147 -8.60 -17.62 -11.49
C TYR A 147 -9.38 -17.69 -10.18
N SER A 148 -8.82 -18.40 -9.21
CA SER A 148 -9.15 -18.24 -7.79
C SER A 148 -8.09 -17.38 -7.11
N TYR A 149 -8.50 -16.66 -6.07
CA TYR A 149 -7.64 -15.78 -5.31
C TYR A 149 -7.76 -16.08 -3.83
N GLU A 150 -6.63 -16.01 -3.15
CA GLU A 150 -6.55 -16.04 -1.69
C GLU A 150 -5.79 -14.81 -1.22
N LEU A 151 -6.31 -14.22 -0.14
CA LEU A 151 -5.76 -13.03 0.49
C LEU A 151 -5.47 -13.37 1.94
N GLN A 152 -4.28 -12.99 2.39
CA GLN A 152 -3.93 -12.98 3.79
C GLN A 152 -3.51 -11.55 4.12
N PRO A 153 -4.35 -10.77 4.80
CA PRO A 153 -4.04 -9.37 5.03
C PRO A 153 -2.85 -9.21 5.97
N ASN A 154 -2.10 -8.13 5.77
CA ASN A 154 -1.05 -7.77 6.72
C ASN A 154 -1.67 -7.38 8.06
N ALA A 155 -1.36 -8.13 9.12
CA ALA A 155 -1.93 -7.95 10.46
C ALA A 155 -1.75 -6.52 11.00
N ALA A 156 -0.62 -5.87 10.68
CA ALA A 156 -0.35 -4.49 11.09
C ALA A 156 -1.38 -3.49 10.50
N GLN A 157 -1.82 -3.72 9.25
CA GLN A 157 -2.82 -2.87 8.59
C GLN A 157 -4.26 -3.25 8.94
N LEU A 158 -4.50 -4.47 9.40
CA LEU A 158 -5.81 -4.85 9.93
C LEU A 158 -6.08 -4.15 11.26
N ALA A 159 -5.06 -4.02 12.11
CA ALA A 159 -5.16 -3.34 13.40
C ALA A 159 -5.53 -1.85 13.24
N ASP A 160 -4.92 -1.16 12.27
CA ASP A 160 -5.16 0.26 11.99
C ASP A 160 -6.61 0.52 11.51
N VAL A 161 -7.15 -0.35 10.63
CA VAL A 161 -8.52 -0.23 10.12
C VAL A 161 -9.58 -0.63 11.16
N MET A 162 -9.23 -1.46 12.14
CA MET A 162 -10.11 -1.77 13.28
C MET A 162 -10.03 -0.72 14.40
N GLN A 163 -9.03 0.16 14.37
CA GLN A 163 -8.91 1.32 15.25
C GLN A 163 -9.50 2.56 14.56
N GLU A 164 -10.79 2.53 14.27
CA GLU A 164 -11.50 3.75 13.91
C GLU A 164 -11.43 4.71 15.11
N PRO A 165 -10.77 5.89 15.02
CA PRO A 165 -10.69 6.79 16.15
C PRO A 165 -12.09 7.33 16.43
N ALA A 166 -12.60 7.04 17.63
CA ALA A 166 -13.76 7.73 18.16
C ALA A 166 -13.50 9.25 18.03
N PRO A 167 -14.47 10.05 17.56
CA PRO A 167 -14.26 11.48 17.36
C PRO A 167 -13.82 12.11 18.68
N ALA A 168 -12.57 12.61 18.71
CA ALA A 168 -12.02 13.29 19.87
C ALA A 168 -12.85 14.55 20.15
N PRO A 169 -13.26 14.81 21.41
CA PRO A 169 -13.97 16.04 21.77
C PRO A 169 -13.06 17.26 21.53
N GLN A 170 -13.55 18.23 20.76
CA GLN A 170 -12.88 19.49 20.49
C GLN A 170 -12.63 20.24 21.81
N GLN A 171 -11.36 20.41 22.20
CA GLN A 171 -10.99 21.31 23.29
C GLN A 171 -11.04 22.78 22.81
N PRO A 172 -11.55 23.72 23.62
CA PRO A 172 -11.62 25.14 23.26
C PRO A 172 -10.23 25.79 23.14
N ALA A 173 -10.06 26.63 22.12
CA ALA A 173 -8.86 27.41 21.91
C ALA A 173 -8.59 28.40 23.05
N ALA A 174 -7.42 28.32 23.68
CA ALA A 174 -6.94 29.29 24.65
C ALA A 174 -6.29 30.50 23.94
N PHE A 175 -6.60 31.71 24.43
CA PHE A 175 -6.11 32.98 23.94
C PHE A 175 -4.59 33.14 24.14
N GLN A 176 -3.88 33.56 23.10
CA GLN A 176 -2.43 33.85 23.12
C GLN A 176 -2.17 35.28 23.65
N GLN A 177 -1.27 35.43 24.61
CA GLN A 177 -0.73 36.72 25.07
C GLN A 177 0.44 37.19 24.17
N PRO A 178 0.68 38.52 24.05
CA PRO A 178 1.69 39.09 23.14
C PRO A 178 3.13 38.90 23.62
N ALA A 179 4.02 38.67 22.65
CA ALA A 179 5.42 38.29 22.77
C ALA A 179 6.38 39.43 23.19
N GLN A 180 7.44 39.07 23.93
CA GLN A 180 8.63 39.90 24.15
C GLN A 180 9.71 39.66 23.07
N PRO A 181 10.60 40.64 22.78
CA PRO A 181 11.56 40.56 21.69
C PRO A 181 12.76 39.65 21.99
N VAL A 182 13.10 38.81 21.01
CA VAL A 182 14.13 37.76 21.04
C VAL A 182 15.49 38.33 20.64
N GLN A 183 16.56 37.98 21.36
CA GLN A 183 17.95 38.18 20.97
C GLN A 183 18.41 37.07 19.99
N PRO A 184 19.34 37.34 19.05
CA PRO A 184 19.76 36.35 18.07
C PRO A 184 20.70 35.29 18.67
N GLN A 185 20.20 34.07 18.86
CA GLN A 185 21.00 32.88 19.12
C GLN A 185 21.12 32.03 17.86
N GLN A 186 22.33 31.49 17.66
CA GLN A 186 22.76 30.69 16.51
C GLN A 186 21.96 29.38 16.39
N PRO A 187 21.73 28.87 15.18
CA PRO A 187 20.91 27.67 14.97
C PRO A 187 21.67 26.41 15.41
N VAL A 188 21.27 25.85 16.55
CA VAL A 188 21.50 24.43 16.87
C VAL A 188 20.37 23.64 16.24
N PHE A 189 20.71 22.72 15.33
CA PHE A 189 19.76 21.75 14.79
C PHE A 189 19.49 20.70 15.87
N THR A 190 18.33 20.77 16.52
CA THR A 190 17.76 19.61 17.23
C THR A 190 16.78 18.90 16.30
N PRO A 191 16.88 17.57 16.14
CA PRO A 191 15.86 16.81 15.44
C PRO A 191 14.54 16.90 16.22
N ALA A 192 13.46 17.27 15.53
CA ALA A 192 12.12 17.28 16.07
C ALA A 192 11.74 15.85 16.51
N GLN A 193 11.80 15.59 17.81
CA GLN A 193 11.29 14.35 18.39
C GLN A 193 9.75 14.41 18.37
N PRO A 194 9.07 13.30 18.02
CA PRO A 194 7.61 13.22 18.13
C PRO A 194 7.16 13.51 19.58
N PRO A 195 6.00 14.14 19.79
CA PRO A 195 5.52 14.49 21.12
C PRO A 195 5.38 13.23 21.98
N VAL A 196 6.23 13.11 23.00
CA VAL A 196 6.19 12.03 23.98
C VAL A 196 5.03 12.31 24.94
N ASN A 197 4.05 11.41 25.00
CA ASN A 197 2.90 11.58 25.90
C ASN A 197 3.23 11.06 27.31
N GLU A 198 3.92 11.90 28.10
CA GLU A 198 4.44 11.56 29.43
C GLU A 198 3.37 11.09 30.42
N GLN A 199 2.16 11.65 30.33
CA GLN A 199 1.04 11.23 31.19
C GLN A 199 0.64 9.78 30.95
N GLN A 200 0.75 9.31 29.70
CA GLN A 200 0.41 7.95 29.31
C GLN A 200 1.51 6.97 29.77
N ILE A 201 2.78 7.40 29.70
CA ILE A 201 3.94 6.67 30.24
C ILE A 201 3.81 6.47 31.75
N ARG A 202 3.47 7.52 32.51
CA ARG A 202 3.32 7.47 33.97
C ARG A 202 2.16 6.57 34.40
N GLN A 203 1.05 6.56 33.67
CA GLN A 203 -0.07 5.64 33.93
C GLN A 203 0.33 4.18 33.72
N LEU A 204 1.06 3.89 32.64
CA LEU A 204 1.53 2.53 32.37
C LEU A 204 2.58 2.07 33.38
N ALA A 205 3.49 2.95 33.79
CA ALA A 205 4.44 2.66 34.88
C ALA A 205 3.72 2.40 36.21
N ALA A 206 2.66 3.15 36.52
CA ALA A 206 1.84 2.95 37.72
C ALA A 206 1.13 1.59 37.75
N THR A 207 0.94 0.93 36.59
CA THR A 207 0.41 -0.45 36.53
C THR A 207 1.47 -1.54 36.77
N GLY A 208 2.72 -1.16 37.07
CA GLY A 208 3.81 -2.08 37.36
C GLY A 208 4.57 -2.58 36.12
N ARG A 209 4.39 -1.94 34.96
CA ARG A 209 5.09 -2.27 33.71
C ARG A 209 6.49 -1.67 33.68
N SER A 210 7.44 -2.41 33.11
CA SER A 210 8.82 -1.93 32.94
C SER A 210 8.94 -0.90 31.81
N ALA A 211 9.96 -0.04 31.86
CA ALA A 211 10.21 0.97 30.83
C ALA A 211 10.36 0.38 29.42
N SER A 212 10.93 -0.83 29.32
CA SER A 212 11.06 -1.57 28.06
C SER A 212 9.71 -2.02 27.47
N GLU A 213 8.78 -2.44 28.31
CA GLU A 213 7.44 -2.83 27.88
C GLU A 213 6.61 -1.60 27.48
N ILE A 214 6.77 -0.50 28.20
CA ILE A 214 6.11 0.77 27.88
C ILE A 214 6.64 1.32 26.55
N ALA A 215 7.96 1.25 26.33
CA ALA A 215 8.61 1.64 25.08
C ALA A 215 8.07 0.83 23.90
N GLY A 216 8.00 -0.50 24.04
CA GLY A 216 7.40 -1.37 23.02
C GLY A 216 5.91 -1.09 22.79
N PHE A 217 5.17 -0.77 23.84
CA PHE A 217 3.73 -0.49 23.77
C PHE A 217 3.41 0.85 23.09
N LEU A 218 4.25 1.87 23.33
CA LEU A 218 4.04 3.23 22.83
C LEU A 218 4.82 3.53 21.54
N GLY A 219 5.63 2.58 21.04
CA GLY A 219 6.53 2.82 19.91
C GLY A 219 7.61 3.86 20.22
N LEU A 220 7.94 4.03 21.50
CA LEU A 220 8.95 4.96 21.99
C LEU A 220 10.28 4.25 22.22
N SER A 221 11.37 5.01 22.28
CA SER A 221 12.64 4.46 22.77
C SER A 221 12.61 4.34 24.30
N VAL A 222 13.37 3.37 24.83
CA VAL A 222 13.52 3.20 26.29
C VAL A 222 14.02 4.49 26.95
N ALA A 223 14.95 5.20 26.31
CA ALA A 223 15.46 6.49 26.78
C ALA A 223 14.37 7.58 26.89
N GLN A 224 13.40 7.61 25.96
CA GLN A 224 12.27 8.56 26.04
C GLN A 224 11.30 8.21 27.17
N VAL A 225 11.13 6.92 27.46
CA VAL A 225 10.30 6.45 28.57
C VAL A 225 10.96 6.73 29.91
N GLU A 226 12.27 6.51 30.01
CA GLU A 226 13.05 6.82 31.21
C GLU A 226 13.06 8.33 31.49
N SER A 227 13.34 9.15 30.48
CA SER A 227 13.32 10.62 30.61
C SER A 227 11.96 11.18 31.04
N ALA A 228 10.84 10.54 30.67
CA ALA A 228 9.49 10.94 31.08
C ALA A 228 9.12 10.50 32.50
N LEU A 229 9.82 9.48 33.03
CA LEU A 229 9.63 8.93 34.38
C LEU A 229 10.57 9.56 35.42
N GLU A 230 11.63 10.23 34.99
CA GLU A 230 12.48 11.00 35.90
C GLU A 230 11.69 12.18 36.51
N PRO A 231 11.77 12.39 37.84
CA PRO A 231 11.30 13.63 38.43
C PRO A 231 12.29 14.74 38.08
N GLU A 232 11.80 15.85 37.52
CA GLU A 232 12.58 17.09 37.48
C GLU A 232 13.08 17.39 38.91
N SER A 233 14.39 17.63 39.04
CA SER A 233 15.06 17.96 40.31
C SER A 233 15.41 19.44 40.35
#